data_AF-A0A9X0QZC2-F1
#
_entry.id   AF-A0A9X0QZC2-F1
#
_cell.length_a   1.000
_cell.length_b   1.000
_cell.length_c   1.000
_cell.angle_alpha   90.00
_cell.angle_beta   90.00
_cell.angle_gamma   90.00
#
_symmetry.space_group_name_H-M   'P 1'
#
loop_
_entity.id
_entity.type
_entity.pdbx_description
1 polymer ?
#
loop_
_entity_poly.entity_id
_entity_poly.type
_entity_poly.pdbx_seq_one_letter_code
_entity_poly.pdbx_strand_id
1 'polypeptide(L)'
;MTDAETESPALQQELLVLNPIENRTRVHALFETWRRALATDKRFATLAKSLKPEPPAEPEATKGGFEWRTTLRPTGLPAGLDFSIRLIDKSASYTPLDRNNQAAFGVDPTDGATYVLRQWYDTKRIGSRPLKAEALAKYAAPPSAELYHAPSQPNPGRGRLYLIVAKLTDPPEAIAQQTFEALAGFHKVAAAAREDAW
;
A
#
# COMPACT_ATOMS: atom_id res chain seq x y z
N MET A 1 -28.20 17.70 -37.43
CA MET A 1 -28.46 17.50 -36.00
C MET A 1 -27.27 16.75 -35.45
N THR A 2 -26.42 17.47 -34.74
CA THR A 2 -25.14 17.01 -34.19
C THR A 2 -25.38 16.46 -32.80
N ASP A 3 -25.36 15.14 -32.64
CA ASP A 3 -25.23 14.53 -31.33
C ASP A 3 -23.74 14.52 -30.98
N ALA A 4 -23.36 15.51 -30.17
CA ALA A 4 -22.06 15.54 -29.53
C ALA A 4 -22.05 14.41 -28.48
N GLU A 5 -21.31 13.35 -28.78
CA GLU A 5 -20.83 12.42 -27.77
C GLU A 5 -20.09 13.22 -26.70
N THR A 6 -20.69 13.32 -25.52
CA THR A 6 -20.00 13.81 -24.33
C THR A 6 -19.01 12.72 -23.91
N GLU A 7 -17.88 12.65 -24.60
CA GLU A 7 -16.68 11.99 -24.08
C GLU A 7 -16.33 12.67 -22.76
N SER A 8 -16.76 12.05 -21.65
CA SER A 8 -16.20 12.39 -20.34
C SER A 8 -14.71 12.09 -20.41
N PRO A 9 -13.81 13.07 -20.24
CA PRO A 9 -12.40 12.77 -20.12
C PRO A 9 -12.21 12.11 -18.76
N ALA A 10 -12.31 10.79 -18.71
CA ALA A 10 -11.75 10.03 -17.61
C ALA A 10 -10.24 10.28 -17.68
N LEU A 11 -9.79 11.29 -16.93
CA LEU A 11 -8.39 11.50 -16.62
C LEU A 11 -7.86 10.18 -16.05
N GLN A 12 -7.28 9.35 -16.91
CA GLN A 12 -6.41 8.27 -16.48
C GLN A 12 -5.25 8.97 -15.78
N GLN A 13 -5.33 9.10 -14.46
CA GLN A 13 -4.18 9.52 -13.67
C GLN A 13 -3.04 8.57 -14.04
N GLU A 14 -1.99 9.13 -14.63
CA GLU A 14 -0.81 8.38 -14.98
C GLU A 14 -0.27 7.73 -13.70
N LEU A 15 -0.17 6.40 -13.71
CA LEU A 15 0.21 5.65 -12.53
C LEU A 15 1.68 5.92 -12.23
N LEU A 16 1.98 6.21 -10.96
CA LEU A 16 3.37 6.36 -10.54
C LEU A 16 4.09 5.02 -10.66
N VAL A 17 5.25 5.00 -11.32
CA VAL A 17 6.08 3.81 -11.49
C VAL A 17 7.12 3.75 -10.39
N LEU A 18 7.10 2.69 -9.58
CA LEU A 18 7.94 2.52 -8.40
C LEU A 18 8.81 1.27 -8.47
N ASN A 19 10.01 1.38 -7.89
CA ASN A 19 10.89 0.24 -7.64
C ASN A 19 10.69 -0.29 -6.20
N PRO A 20 10.67 -1.62 -5.98
CA PRO A 20 10.49 -2.21 -4.66
C PRO A 20 11.71 -2.00 -3.78
N ILE A 21 11.46 -1.75 -2.50
CA ILE A 21 12.50 -1.69 -1.48
C ILE A 21 12.58 -3.06 -0.79
N GLU A 22 13.63 -3.83 -1.11
CA GLU A 22 13.81 -5.22 -0.64
C GLU A 22 14.94 -5.38 0.40
N ASN A 23 15.40 -4.28 1.00
CA ASN A 23 16.46 -4.29 2.01
C ASN A 23 15.85 -4.27 3.43
N ARG A 24 16.21 -5.26 4.27
CA ARG A 24 15.70 -5.39 5.65
C ARG A 24 15.84 -4.10 6.47
N THR A 25 17.04 -3.54 6.53
CA THR A 25 17.31 -2.33 7.32
C THR A 25 16.49 -1.15 6.84
N ARG A 26 16.38 -0.99 5.52
CA ARG A 26 15.64 0.11 4.91
C ARG A 26 14.12 -0.06 5.09
N VAL A 27 13.59 -1.26 4.96
CA VAL A 27 12.17 -1.57 5.23
C VAL A 27 11.83 -1.33 6.69
N HIS A 28 12.67 -1.77 7.63
CA HIS A 28 12.47 -1.50 9.05
C HIS A 28 12.44 -0.01 9.35
N ALA A 29 13.41 0.76 8.84
CA ALA A 29 13.46 2.21 9.05
C ALA A 29 12.20 2.92 8.51
N LEU A 30 11.76 2.57 7.29
CA LEU A 30 10.55 3.16 6.69
C LEU A 30 9.27 2.79 7.45
N PHE A 31 9.19 1.54 7.93
CA PHE A 31 8.07 1.08 8.73
C PHE A 31 7.97 1.84 10.05
N GLU A 32 9.09 2.08 10.71
CA GLU A 32 9.13 2.86 11.95
C GLU A 32 8.86 4.35 11.71
N THR A 33 9.39 4.95 10.64
CA THR A 33 9.05 6.32 10.22
C THR A 33 7.54 6.49 10.06
N TRP A 34 6.91 5.57 9.32
CA TRP A 34 5.48 5.60 9.10
C TRP A 34 4.69 5.46 10.40
N ARG A 35 5.01 4.46 11.24
CA ARG A 35 4.32 4.24 12.51
C ARG A 35 4.43 5.43 13.45
N ARG A 36 5.61 6.05 13.55
CA ARG A 36 5.84 7.23 14.38
C ARG A 36 5.04 8.43 13.89
N ALA A 37 4.99 8.65 12.57
CA ALA A 37 4.16 9.71 11.99
C ALA A 37 2.66 9.51 12.29
N LEU A 38 2.17 8.28 12.17
CA LEU A 38 0.77 7.99 12.52
C LEU A 38 0.48 8.20 14.01
N ALA A 39 1.44 7.90 14.88
CA ALA A 39 1.24 8.01 16.32
C ALA A 39 1.13 9.45 16.84
N THR A 40 1.51 10.46 16.04
CA THR A 40 1.27 11.87 16.38
C THR A 40 -0.17 12.30 16.11
N ASP A 41 -0.96 11.50 15.40
CA ASP A 41 -2.33 11.84 15.02
C ASP A 41 -3.36 11.09 15.88
N LYS A 42 -4.31 11.85 16.44
CA LYS A 42 -5.37 11.35 17.34
C LYS A 42 -6.26 10.28 16.71
N ARG A 43 -6.41 10.25 15.38
CA ARG A 43 -7.19 9.23 14.66
C ARG A 43 -6.58 7.85 14.82
N PHE A 44 -5.25 7.76 14.99
CA PHE A 44 -4.51 6.51 15.13
C PHE A 44 -4.10 6.23 16.59
N ALA A 45 -4.87 6.71 17.57
CA ALA A 45 -4.54 6.58 19.00
C ALA A 45 -4.31 5.11 19.47
N THR A 46 -4.90 4.13 18.79
CA THR A 46 -4.65 2.70 19.05
C THR A 46 -3.21 2.29 18.72
N LEU A 47 -2.65 2.82 17.64
CA LEU A 47 -1.25 2.64 17.26
C LEU A 47 -0.30 3.40 18.20
N ALA A 48 -0.67 4.63 18.58
CA ALA A 48 0.13 5.40 19.53
C ALA A 48 0.29 4.68 20.88
N LYS A 49 -0.76 3.98 21.33
CA LYS A 49 -0.70 3.16 22.55
C LYS A 49 0.26 1.97 22.44
N SER A 50 0.43 1.38 21.25
CA SER A 50 1.34 0.25 21.02
C SER A 50 2.80 0.66 20.74
N LEU A 51 3.08 1.96 20.61
CA LEU A 51 4.44 2.53 20.47
C LEU A 51 5.02 3.09 21.78
N LYS A 52 4.31 2.91 22.91
CA LYS A 52 4.80 3.23 24.26
C LYS A 52 6.12 2.50 24.54
N PRO A 53 6.95 2.95 25.52
CA PRO A 53 8.43 2.81 25.55
C PRO A 53 9.01 1.39 25.63
N GLU A 54 8.21 0.36 25.41
CA GLU A 54 8.73 -0.91 24.93
C GLU A 54 9.54 -0.67 23.64
N PRO A 55 10.69 -1.33 23.49
CA PRO A 55 11.48 -1.23 22.29
C PRO A 55 10.59 -1.53 21.07
N PRO A 56 10.77 -0.79 19.95
CA PRO A 56 9.96 -1.02 18.77
C PRO A 56 10.00 -2.50 18.43
N ALA A 57 8.82 -3.09 18.21
CA ALA A 57 8.71 -4.50 17.88
C ALA A 57 9.62 -4.80 16.69
N GLU A 58 10.71 -5.51 16.96
CA GLU A 58 11.66 -5.88 15.91
C GLU A 58 10.95 -6.75 14.87
N PRO A 59 11.40 -6.74 13.61
CA PRO A 59 10.89 -7.68 12.62
C PRO A 59 10.89 -9.11 13.16
N GLU A 60 9.75 -9.78 13.05
CA GLU A 60 9.62 -11.17 13.48
C GLU A 60 10.41 -12.05 12.52
N ALA A 61 11.31 -12.88 13.07
CA ALA A 61 11.97 -13.92 12.30
C ALA A 61 10.92 -14.98 11.90
N THR A 62 10.81 -15.23 10.61
CA THR A 62 9.91 -16.23 10.04
C THR A 62 10.72 -17.22 9.21
N LYS A 63 10.12 -18.35 8.82
CA LYS A 63 10.82 -19.38 8.04
C LYS A 63 11.30 -18.78 6.71
N GLY A 64 12.61 -18.51 6.64
CA GLY A 64 13.27 -17.95 5.46
C GLY A 64 13.08 -16.44 5.28
N GLY A 65 12.80 -15.65 6.34
CA GLY A 65 12.72 -14.19 6.19
C GLY A 65 12.28 -13.41 7.42
N PHE A 66 11.92 -12.15 7.20
CA PHE A 66 11.48 -11.18 8.20
C PHE A 66 10.10 -10.63 7.86
N GLU A 67 9.28 -10.38 8.88
CA GLU A 67 7.95 -9.81 8.70
C GLU A 67 7.69 -8.62 9.64
N TRP A 68 7.06 -7.58 9.08
CA TRP A 68 6.56 -6.41 9.80
C TRP A 68 5.05 -6.35 9.65
N ARG A 69 4.35 -6.15 10.77
CA ARG A 69 2.89 -6.11 10.80
C ARG A 69 2.38 -4.92 11.58
N THR A 70 1.31 -4.32 11.08
CA THR A 70 0.49 -3.40 11.86
C THR A 70 -0.95 -3.46 11.40
N THR A 71 -1.87 -3.30 12.33
CA THR A 71 -3.30 -3.18 12.04
C THR A 71 -3.69 -1.75 12.33
N LEU A 72 -4.10 -1.02 11.29
CA LEU A 72 -4.57 0.35 11.45
C LEU A 72 -6.07 0.36 11.69
N ARG A 73 -6.49 0.98 12.80
CA ARG A 73 -7.91 1.18 13.15
C ARG A 73 -8.15 2.67 13.40
N PRO A 74 -8.12 3.51 12.35
CA PRO A 74 -8.34 4.93 12.51
C PRO A 74 -9.79 5.24 12.92
N THR A 75 -9.95 6.17 13.85
CA THR A 75 -11.28 6.68 14.24
C THR A 75 -12.00 7.27 13.03
N GLY A 76 -13.26 6.86 12.82
CA GLY A 76 -14.11 7.36 11.73
C GLY A 76 -14.08 6.52 10.45
N LEU A 77 -13.34 5.41 10.40
CA LEU A 77 -13.39 4.46 9.28
C LEU A 77 -14.12 3.16 9.64
N PRO A 78 -14.79 2.48 8.67
CA PRO A 78 -15.68 1.35 8.95
C PRO A 78 -14.99 0.10 9.49
N ALA A 79 -13.75 -0.17 9.09
CA ALA A 79 -13.02 -1.36 9.51
C ALA A 79 -11.53 -1.10 9.64
N GLY A 80 -10.85 -1.92 10.45
CA GLY A 80 -9.39 -1.92 10.49
C GLY A 80 -8.82 -2.49 9.19
N LEU A 81 -7.64 -1.99 8.81
CA LEU A 81 -6.88 -2.50 7.68
C LEU A 81 -5.53 -3.04 8.15
N ASP A 82 -5.28 -4.29 7.78
CA ASP A 82 -4.03 -4.97 8.07
C ASP A 82 -2.98 -4.62 7.02
N PHE A 83 -1.76 -4.44 7.51
CA PHE A 83 -0.54 -4.23 6.75
C PHE A 83 0.44 -5.31 7.18
N SER A 84 0.83 -6.16 6.24
CA SER A 84 1.90 -7.13 6.39
C SER A 84 2.89 -6.93 5.23
N ILE A 85 4.15 -6.72 5.61
CA ILE A 85 5.30 -6.64 4.71
C ILE A 85 6.24 -7.78 5.11
N ARG A 86 6.46 -8.72 4.19
CA ARG A 86 7.43 -9.81 4.39
C ARG A 86 8.58 -9.68 3.40
N LEU A 87 9.80 -9.73 3.90
CA LEU A 87 11.00 -9.91 3.10
C LEU A 87 11.54 -11.32 3.33
N ILE A 88 11.64 -12.09 2.25
CA ILE A 88 12.21 -13.44 2.29
C ILE A 88 13.73 -13.30 2.08
N ASP A 89 14.53 -13.95 2.92
CA ASP A 89 15.98 -14.07 2.70
C ASP A 89 16.21 -14.86 1.42
N LYS A 90 17.06 -14.35 0.53
CA LYS A 90 17.36 -14.98 -0.76
C LYS A 90 17.84 -16.43 -0.55
N SER A 91 16.97 -17.39 -0.83
CA SER A 91 17.35 -18.78 -1.14
C SER A 91 17.15 -19.02 -2.64
N ALA A 92 17.84 -20.01 -3.20
CA ALA A 92 17.91 -20.31 -4.65
C ALA A 92 16.56 -20.56 -5.35
N SER A 93 15.46 -20.65 -4.59
CA SER A 93 14.08 -20.77 -5.07
C SER A 93 13.23 -19.62 -4.51
N TYR A 94 13.64 -18.38 -4.81
CA TYR A 94 13.01 -17.16 -4.30
C TYR A 94 11.57 -17.03 -4.82
N THR A 95 10.63 -16.91 -3.89
CA THR A 95 9.24 -16.53 -4.18
C THR A 95 9.20 -15.00 -4.21
N PRO A 96 8.59 -14.35 -5.22
CA PRO A 96 8.57 -12.90 -5.30
C PRO A 96 7.99 -12.28 -4.02
N LEU A 97 8.17 -10.96 -3.85
CA LEU A 97 7.74 -10.10 -2.71
C LEU A 97 6.22 -10.16 -2.38
N ASP A 98 5.51 -11.17 -2.86
CA ASP A 98 4.23 -11.05 -3.55
C ASP A 98 3.28 -12.22 -3.21
N ARG A 99 3.79 -13.29 -2.58
CA ARG A 99 2.97 -14.39 -2.08
C ARG A 99 2.45 -14.04 -0.68
N ASN A 100 1.22 -13.50 -0.66
CA ASN A 100 0.43 -13.15 0.53
C ASN A 100 0.81 -11.84 1.23
N ASN A 101 1.72 -11.03 0.67
CA ASN A 101 1.96 -9.68 1.20
C ASN A 101 0.78 -8.76 0.89
N GLN A 102 0.44 -7.95 1.88
CA GLN A 102 -0.65 -7.00 1.81
C GLN A 102 -0.15 -5.58 1.50
N ALA A 103 1.07 -5.28 1.91
CA ALA A 103 1.71 -3.99 1.77
C ALA A 103 3.13 -4.11 1.21
N ALA A 104 3.67 -2.99 0.73
CA ALA A 104 5.04 -2.88 0.24
C ALA A 104 5.56 -1.45 0.46
N PHE A 105 6.88 -1.28 0.29
CA PHE A 105 7.48 0.04 0.11
C PHE A 105 8.03 0.18 -1.31
N GLY A 106 7.74 1.32 -1.93
CA GLY A 106 8.26 1.68 -3.24
C GLY A 106 9.15 2.92 -3.15
N VAL A 107 10.09 3.03 -4.08
CA VAL A 107 10.88 4.23 -4.32
C VAL A 107 10.67 4.70 -5.75
N ASP A 108 10.41 5.99 -5.92
CA ASP A 108 10.36 6.63 -7.22
C ASP A 108 11.80 6.76 -7.76
N PRO A 109 12.10 6.20 -8.94
CA PRO A 109 13.43 6.28 -9.52
C PRO A 109 13.84 7.70 -9.97
N THR A 110 12.89 8.63 -10.10
CA THR A 110 13.12 9.98 -10.62
C THR A 110 13.61 10.94 -9.55
N ASP A 111 12.94 10.98 -8.39
CA ASP A 111 13.21 11.91 -7.28
C ASP A 111 13.69 11.21 -6.00
N GLY A 112 13.66 9.87 -5.94
CA GLY A 112 14.05 9.10 -4.77
C GLY A 112 13.00 9.08 -3.65
N ALA A 113 11.80 9.63 -3.88
CA ALA A 113 10.73 9.62 -2.90
C ALA A 113 10.30 8.21 -2.55
N THR A 114 10.06 7.97 -1.27
CA THR A 114 9.64 6.66 -0.76
C THR A 114 8.18 6.66 -0.37
N TYR A 115 7.47 5.58 -0.68
CA TYR A 115 6.03 5.47 -0.49
C TYR A 115 5.68 4.19 0.27
N VAL A 116 4.70 4.28 1.17
CA VAL A 116 4.02 3.10 1.72
C VAL A 116 2.83 2.75 0.83
N LEU A 117 2.71 1.46 0.52
CA LEU A 117 1.80 0.95 -0.50
C LEU A 117 0.90 -0.14 0.10
N ARG A 118 -0.37 -0.18 -0.34
CA ARG A 118 -1.30 -1.27 -0.03
C ARG A 118 -1.83 -1.90 -1.32
N GLN A 119 -1.76 -3.22 -1.42
CA GLN A 119 -2.24 -3.88 -2.63
C GLN A 119 -3.77 -3.75 -2.76
N TRP A 120 -4.24 -3.41 -3.97
CA TRP A 120 -5.66 -3.48 -4.31
C TRP A 120 -6.10 -4.95 -4.48
N TYR A 121 -7.07 -5.38 -3.67
CA TYR A 121 -7.75 -6.66 -3.84
C TYR A 121 -9.20 -6.41 -4.25
N ASP A 122 -9.70 -7.18 -5.21
CA ASP A 122 -11.07 -7.12 -5.74
C ASP A 122 -12.10 -7.48 -4.67
N THR A 123 -11.82 -8.44 -3.78
CA THR A 123 -12.76 -8.78 -2.70
C THR A 123 -12.05 -9.21 -1.42
N LYS A 124 -12.80 -9.29 -0.32
CA LYS A 124 -12.34 -9.71 1.03
C LYS A 124 -11.67 -11.11 1.07
N ARG A 125 -11.57 -11.82 -0.05
CA ARG A 125 -10.84 -13.09 -0.15
C ARG A 125 -9.39 -12.82 -0.52
N ILE A 126 -8.49 -13.10 0.43
CA ILE A 126 -7.07 -13.36 0.17
C ILE A 126 -7.00 -14.38 -0.97
N GLY A 127 -6.47 -14.00 -2.14
CA GLY A 127 -6.44 -14.82 -3.35
C GLY A 127 -7.42 -14.43 -4.47
N SER A 128 -8.24 -13.39 -4.30
CA SER A 128 -8.98 -12.76 -5.41
C SER A 128 -8.02 -11.99 -6.33
N ARG A 129 -8.35 -11.90 -7.63
CA ARG A 129 -7.51 -11.25 -8.63
C ARG A 129 -7.27 -9.78 -8.23
N PRO A 130 -6.06 -9.22 -8.42
CA PRO A 130 -5.83 -7.79 -8.21
C PRO A 130 -6.77 -6.98 -9.10
N LEU A 131 -7.32 -5.87 -8.57
CA LEU A 131 -8.03 -4.91 -9.42
C LEU A 131 -7.04 -4.32 -10.43
N LYS A 132 -7.49 -4.17 -11.68
CA LYS A 132 -6.73 -3.49 -12.73
C LYS A 132 -7.03 -1.99 -12.72
N ALA A 133 -6.16 -1.21 -13.34
CA ALA A 133 -6.29 0.25 -13.39
C ALA A 133 -7.64 0.70 -13.98
N GLU A 134 -8.13 -0.01 -15.00
CA GLU A 134 -9.39 0.30 -15.67
C GLU A 134 -10.61 0.09 -14.76
N ALA A 135 -10.53 -0.86 -13.82
CA ALA A 135 -11.59 -1.07 -12.83
C ALA A 135 -11.57 0.05 -11.77
N LEU A 136 -10.38 0.47 -11.32
CA LEU A 136 -10.24 1.54 -10.34
C LEU A 136 -10.72 2.91 -10.85
N ALA A 137 -10.55 3.17 -12.15
CA ALA A 137 -11.02 4.40 -12.79
C ALA A 137 -12.53 4.61 -12.62
N LYS A 138 -13.32 3.52 -12.55
CA LYS A 138 -14.77 3.58 -12.33
C LYS A 138 -15.17 4.03 -10.93
N TYR A 139 -14.28 3.83 -9.95
CA TYR A 139 -14.58 4.06 -8.54
C TYR A 139 -13.98 5.35 -7.98
N ALA A 140 -13.46 6.23 -8.84
CA ALA A 140 -12.71 7.43 -8.44
C ALA A 140 -11.66 7.08 -7.36
N ALA A 141 -10.91 5.99 -7.60
CA ALA A 141 -9.98 5.46 -6.63
C ALA A 141 -8.89 6.48 -6.27
N PRO A 142 -8.38 6.45 -5.03
CA PRO A 142 -7.24 7.28 -4.64
C PRO A 142 -5.99 6.99 -5.48
N PRO A 143 -4.98 7.88 -5.42
CA PRO A 143 -3.73 7.74 -6.15
C PRO A 143 -3.14 6.33 -6.04
N SER A 144 -2.79 5.76 -7.18
CA SER A 144 -2.29 4.40 -7.30
C SER A 144 -0.95 4.38 -8.01
N ALA A 145 -0.17 3.34 -7.76
CA ALA A 145 1.17 3.15 -8.31
C ALA A 145 1.33 1.73 -8.84
N GLU A 146 2.18 1.59 -9.85
CA GLU A 146 2.69 0.31 -10.29
C GLU A 146 4.04 0.04 -9.62
N LEU A 147 4.14 -1.08 -8.91
CA LEU A 147 5.39 -1.56 -8.33
C LEU A 147 5.98 -2.63 -9.23
N TYR A 148 7.14 -2.37 -9.84
CA TYR A 148 7.78 -3.26 -10.79
C TYR A 148 8.75 -4.21 -10.10
N HIS A 149 8.61 -5.52 -10.32
CA HIS A 149 9.60 -6.46 -9.81
C HIS A 149 10.98 -6.21 -10.42
N ALA A 150 12.00 -6.18 -9.55
CA ALA A 150 13.38 -5.97 -9.97
C ALA A 150 13.82 -7.03 -11.01
N PRO A 151 14.79 -6.71 -11.89
CA PRO A 151 15.27 -7.66 -12.91
C PRO A 151 15.75 -9.01 -12.37
N SER A 152 16.17 -9.05 -11.09
CA SER A 152 16.61 -10.27 -10.41
C SER A 152 15.47 -11.18 -9.92
N GLN A 153 14.21 -10.86 -10.21
CA GLN A 153 13.03 -11.56 -9.73
C GLN A 153 12.42 -12.45 -10.82
N PRO A 154 11.78 -13.59 -10.48
CA PRO A 154 10.97 -14.31 -11.45
C PRO A 154 9.79 -13.43 -11.88
N ASN A 155 9.65 -13.21 -13.19
CA ASN A 155 8.77 -12.21 -13.82
C ASN A 155 9.25 -10.75 -13.67
N PRO A 156 10.50 -10.45 -14.11
CA PRO A 156 11.00 -9.08 -14.08
C PRO A 156 10.10 -8.18 -14.95
N GLY A 157 9.90 -6.94 -14.51
CA GLY A 157 9.07 -5.99 -15.25
C GLY A 157 7.56 -6.21 -15.10
N ARG A 158 7.10 -7.21 -14.34
CA ARG A 158 5.66 -7.33 -14.01
C ARG A 158 5.30 -6.30 -12.94
N GLY A 159 4.55 -5.28 -13.34
CA GLY A 159 3.94 -4.30 -12.43
C GLY A 159 2.80 -4.90 -11.63
N ARG A 160 2.73 -4.57 -10.33
CA ARG A 160 1.55 -4.79 -9.48
C ARG A 160 0.93 -3.46 -9.13
N LEU A 161 -0.40 -3.39 -9.16
CA LEU A 161 -1.14 -2.18 -8.82
C LEU A 161 -1.33 -2.07 -7.30
N TYR A 162 -0.87 -0.96 -6.75
CA TYR A 162 -0.98 -0.62 -5.33
C TYR A 162 -1.71 0.72 -5.16
N LEU A 163 -2.49 0.82 -4.09
CA LEU A 163 -2.87 2.09 -3.50
C LEU A 163 -1.63 2.75 -2.91
N ILE A 164 -1.39 4.01 -3.24
CA ILE A 164 -0.43 4.85 -2.53
C ILE A 164 -1.08 5.25 -1.20
N VAL A 165 -0.46 4.84 -0.09
CA VAL A 165 -0.99 5.15 1.25
C VAL A 165 -0.42 6.45 1.78
N ALA A 166 0.89 6.68 1.61
CA ALA A 166 1.53 7.96 1.94
C ALA A 166 2.92 8.06 1.29
N LYS A 167 3.36 9.29 1.02
CA LYS A 167 4.74 9.65 0.67
C LYS A 167 5.53 9.88 1.98
N LEU A 168 6.47 9.00 2.28
CA LEU A 168 7.22 8.96 3.55
C LEU A 168 8.36 9.98 3.64
N THR A 169 8.60 10.74 2.57
CA THR A 169 9.50 11.91 2.60
C THR A 169 8.79 13.18 3.06
N ASP A 170 7.47 13.15 3.20
CA ASP A 170 6.68 14.29 3.65
C ASP A 170 6.70 14.44 5.18
N PRO A 171 6.29 15.60 5.73
CA PRO A 171 6.18 15.79 7.17
C PRO A 171 5.22 14.79 7.85
N PRO A 172 5.42 14.46 9.14
CA PRO A 172 4.60 13.48 9.87
C PRO A 172 3.08 13.70 9.80
N GLU A 173 2.64 14.95 9.90
CA GLU A 173 1.24 15.35 9.81
C GLU A 173 0.64 15.07 8.42
N ALA A 174 1.42 15.28 7.36
CA ALA A 174 1.02 14.99 5.99
C ALA A 174 0.93 13.47 5.77
N ILE A 175 1.91 12.70 6.28
CA ILE A 175 1.90 11.24 6.24
C ILE A 175 0.62 10.68 6.90
N ALA A 176 0.25 11.19 8.07
CA ALA A 176 -0.94 10.75 8.79
C ALA A 176 -2.25 11.11 8.05
N GLN A 177 -2.32 12.31 7.49
CA GLN A 177 -3.47 12.74 6.69
C GLN A 177 -3.62 11.89 5.42
N GLN A 178 -2.54 11.73 4.64
CA GLN A 178 -2.53 10.91 3.43
C GLN A 178 -2.94 9.47 3.74
N THR A 179 -2.39 8.89 4.81
CA THR A 179 -2.75 7.54 5.24
C THR A 179 -4.24 7.46 5.54
N PHE A 180 -4.82 8.40 6.29
CA PHE A 180 -6.24 8.39 6.61
C PHE A 180 -7.12 8.48 5.34
N GLU A 181 -6.79 9.39 4.43
CA GLU A 181 -7.51 9.57 3.17
C GLU A 181 -7.44 8.34 2.27
N ALA A 182 -6.26 7.73 2.16
CA ALA A 182 -6.06 6.51 1.38
C ALA A 182 -6.90 5.36 1.93
N LEU A 183 -6.94 5.16 3.26
CA LEU A 183 -7.77 4.13 3.89
C LEU A 183 -9.27 4.42 3.69
N ALA A 184 -9.68 5.69 3.81
CA ALA A 184 -11.07 6.10 3.56
C ALA A 184 -11.49 5.80 2.12
N GLY A 185 -10.64 6.16 1.16
CA GLY A 185 -10.86 5.89 -0.26
C GLY A 185 -10.87 4.40 -0.59
N PHE A 186 -9.97 3.61 0.03
CA PHE A 186 -10.00 2.16 -0.08
C PHE A 186 -11.35 1.57 0.33
N HIS A 187 -11.91 2.02 1.47
CA HIS A 187 -13.22 1.56 1.92
C HIS A 187 -14.36 1.96 0.99
N LYS A 188 -14.31 3.17 0.40
CA LYS A 188 -15.30 3.61 -0.60
C LYS A 188 -15.27 2.74 -1.84
N VAL A 189 -14.08 2.55 -2.43
CA VAL A 189 -13.88 1.68 -3.62
C VAL A 189 -14.33 0.25 -3.31
N ALA A 190 -13.93 -0.30 -2.16
CA ALA A 190 -14.30 -1.65 -1.77
C ALA A 190 -15.79 -1.82 -1.42
N ALA A 191 -16.51 -0.74 -1.12
CA ALA A 191 -17.97 -0.76 -0.97
C ALA A 191 -18.65 -0.75 -2.33
N ALA A 192 -18.29 0.18 -3.21
CA ALA A 192 -18.84 0.28 -4.56
C ALA A 192 -18.59 -0.99 -5.39
N ALA A 193 -17.38 -1.54 -5.36
CA ALA A 193 -17.07 -2.78 -6.06
C ALA A 193 -17.87 -4.00 -5.56
N ARG A 194 -18.35 -3.96 -4.29
CA ARG A 194 -19.25 -5.01 -3.79
C ARG A 194 -20.67 -4.82 -4.25
N GLU A 195 -21.12 -3.58 -4.42
CA GLU A 195 -22.47 -3.30 -4.93
C GLU A 195 -22.58 -3.72 -6.40
N ASP A 196 -21.56 -3.45 -7.23
CA ASP A 196 -21.53 -3.85 -8.64
C ASP A 196 -21.49 -5.37 -8.88
N ALA A 197 -21.09 -6.15 -7.88
CA ALA A 197 -20.95 -7.61 -7.98
C ALA A 197 -22.28 -8.36 -7.72
N TRP A 198 -23.35 -7.65 -7.36
CA TRP A 198 -24.67 -8.18 -7.00
C TRP A 198 -25.75 -7.62 -7.91
#